data_AF-A0A3L7YZ74-F1
#
_entry.id   AF-A0A3L7YZ74-F1
#
_cell.length_a   1.000
_cell.length_b   1.000
_cell.length_c   1.000
_cell.angle_alpha   90.00
_cell.angle_beta   90.00
_cell.angle_gamma   90.00
#
_symmetry.space_group_name_H-M   'P 1'
#
loop_
_entity.id
_entity.type
_entity.pdbx_description
1 polymer ?
#
loop_
_entity_poly.entity_id
_entity_poly.type
_entity_poly.pdbx_seq_one_letter_code
_entity_poly.pdbx_strand_id
1 'polypeptide(L)'
;MRTKIYLVTLLIAFVTILGLTACMNEDEPKDITKEVTMYVSSETGIMYDLFDSEGDFPIECMLVKEQGEDEYRPLAFCGIQGFEYEKGYEYDLRVNKTTLANPPADGSIYKYQLVRVVEKRQVGNPNEAE
;
A
#
# COMPACT_ATOMS: atom_id res chain seq x y z
N MET A 1 0.33 -22.35 64.56
CA MET A 1 1.12 -21.42 63.72
C MET A 1 1.37 -21.94 62.30
N ARG A 2 1.74 -23.21 62.11
CA ARG A 2 2.04 -23.79 60.78
C ARG A 2 0.87 -23.76 59.78
N THR A 3 -0.35 -24.08 60.19
CA THR A 3 -1.55 -24.06 59.32
C THR A 3 -1.93 -22.67 58.81
N LYS A 4 -1.69 -21.61 59.58
CA LYS A 4 -1.90 -20.22 59.16
C LYS A 4 -0.86 -19.77 58.13
N ILE A 5 0.38 -20.26 58.23
CA ILE A 5 1.45 -19.99 57.26
C ILE A 5 1.13 -20.67 55.93
N TYR A 6 0.68 -21.94 55.95
CA TYR A 6 0.27 -22.65 54.73
C TYR A 6 -0.90 -21.96 54.01
N LEU A 7 -1.87 -21.45 54.77
CA LEU A 7 -3.03 -20.74 54.21
C LEU A 7 -2.63 -19.39 53.59
N VAL A 8 -1.65 -18.70 54.17
CA VAL A 8 -1.09 -17.44 53.63
C VAL A 8 -0.23 -17.71 52.39
N THR A 9 0.60 -18.76 52.39
CA THR A 9 1.38 -19.14 51.19
C THR A 9 0.50 -19.64 50.04
N LEU A 10 -0.62 -20.33 50.33
CA LEU A 10 -1.60 -20.75 49.31
C LEU A 10 -2.30 -19.53 48.67
N LEU A 11 -2.58 -18.50 49.47
CA LEU A 11 -3.18 -17.24 49.02
C LEU A 11 -2.20 -16.42 48.15
N ILE A 12 -0.92 -16.38 48.51
CA ILE A 12 0.12 -15.68 47.73
C ILE A 12 0.38 -16.39 46.38
N ALA A 13 0.36 -17.73 46.36
CA ALA A 13 0.52 -18.50 45.13
C ALA A 13 -0.68 -18.35 44.16
N PHE A 14 -1.89 -18.11 44.68
CA PHE A 14 -3.07 -17.86 43.86
C PHE A 14 -3.05 -16.46 43.21
N VAL A 15 -2.51 -15.45 43.90
CA VAL A 15 -2.36 -14.09 43.38
C VAL A 15 -1.34 -14.00 42.24
N THR A 16 -0.32 -14.86 42.22
CA THR A 16 0.68 -14.88 41.13
C THR A 16 0.16 -15.47 39.82
N ILE A 17 -0.90 -16.29 39.84
CA ILE A 17 -1.47 -16.93 38.64
C ILE A 17 -2.44 -15.96 37.91
N LEU A 18 -2.99 -14.97 38.61
CA LEU A 18 -3.89 -13.94 38.05
C LEU A 18 -3.15 -12.76 37.39
N GLY A 19 -1.82 -12.73 37.39
CA GLY A 19 -1.02 -11.57 36.97
C GLY A 19 -0.48 -11.58 35.53
N LEU A 20 -0.80 -12.59 34.70
CA LEU A 20 -0.21 -12.73 33.36
C LEU A 20 -1.15 -12.50 32.17
N THR A 21 -2.37 -12.01 32.38
CA THR A 21 -3.17 -11.47 31.26
C THR A 21 -2.71 -10.05 30.96
N ALA A 22 -1.50 -9.91 30.40
CA ALA A 22 -1.13 -8.69 29.68
C ALA A 22 -2.05 -8.62 28.46
N CYS A 23 -2.94 -7.63 28.46
CA CYS A 23 -3.85 -7.37 27.35
C CYS A 23 -3.03 -7.24 26.06
N MET A 24 -3.34 -8.06 25.06
CA MET A 24 -2.95 -7.77 23.69
C MET A 24 -3.68 -6.48 23.33
N ASN A 25 -2.92 -5.39 23.10
CA ASN A 25 -3.50 -4.13 22.65
C ASN A 25 -4.00 -4.34 21.22
N GLU A 26 -5.28 -4.71 21.07
CA GLU A 26 -5.89 -4.89 19.75
C GLU A 26 -6.24 -3.55 19.07
N ASP A 27 -6.10 -2.43 19.80
CA ASP A 27 -6.52 -1.08 19.40
C ASP A 27 -5.51 -0.28 18.56
N GLU A 28 -4.36 -0.84 18.18
CA GLU A 28 -3.47 -0.15 17.25
C GLU A 28 -4.08 -0.11 15.84
N PRO A 29 -4.09 1.06 15.16
CA PRO A 29 -4.60 1.16 13.81
C PRO A 29 -3.70 0.35 12.87
N LYS A 30 -4.30 -0.56 12.10
CA LYS A 30 -3.59 -1.51 11.23
C LYS A 30 -3.74 -1.13 9.76
N ASP A 31 -2.69 -1.41 9.01
CA ASP A 31 -2.71 -1.31 7.56
C ASP A 31 -3.79 -2.24 6.97
N ILE A 32 -4.50 -1.75 5.96
CA ILE A 32 -5.57 -2.49 5.28
C ILE A 32 -5.12 -2.79 3.86
N THR A 33 -5.02 -4.06 3.51
CA THR A 33 -4.63 -4.49 2.16
C THR A 33 -5.81 -5.12 1.42
N LYS A 34 -6.01 -4.70 0.17
CA LYS A 34 -7.01 -5.26 -0.75
C LYS A 34 -6.39 -5.47 -2.12
N GLU A 35 -6.71 -6.59 -2.77
CA GLU A 35 -6.40 -6.78 -4.19
C GLU A 35 -7.38 -5.94 -5.02
N VAL A 36 -6.84 -5.10 -5.90
CA VAL A 36 -7.61 -4.25 -6.82
C VAL A 36 -7.15 -4.48 -8.26
N THR A 37 -8.02 -4.15 -9.21
CA THR A 37 -7.66 -4.05 -10.63
C THR A 37 -7.14 -2.63 -10.88
N MET A 38 -5.97 -2.51 -11.49
CA MET A 38 -5.36 -1.23 -11.85
C MET A 38 -5.02 -1.24 -13.34
N TYR A 39 -5.44 -0.19 -14.05
CA TYR A 39 -5.14 0.08 -15.45
C TYR A 39 -3.94 1.01 -15.54
N VAL A 40 -3.00 0.72 -16.45
CA VAL A 40 -1.84 1.57 -16.72
C VAL A 40 -1.86 1.98 -18.19
N SER A 41 -1.77 3.28 -18.45
CA SER A 41 -1.81 3.84 -19.81
C SER A 41 -0.52 3.58 -20.59
N SER A 42 -0.64 3.49 -21.92
CA SER A 42 0.50 3.50 -22.84
C SER A 42 1.23 4.85 -22.91
N GLU A 43 0.58 5.91 -22.45
CA GLU A 43 1.13 7.26 -22.37
C GLU A 43 1.66 7.57 -20.97
N THR A 44 2.62 8.49 -20.92
CA THR A 44 3.21 9.01 -19.68
C THR A 44 2.59 10.35 -19.31
N GLY A 45 2.56 10.63 -18.01
CA GLY A 45 2.13 11.91 -17.45
C GLY A 45 3.31 12.69 -16.87
N ILE A 46 3.01 13.86 -16.33
CA ILE A 46 3.94 14.68 -15.56
C ILE A 46 3.45 14.79 -14.11
N MET A 47 4.37 14.62 -13.18
CA MET A 47 4.18 14.95 -11.77
C MET A 47 5.29 15.88 -11.28
N TYR A 48 5.07 16.48 -10.12
CA TYR A 48 6.02 17.38 -9.47
C TYR A 48 6.31 16.91 -8.06
N ASP A 49 7.50 17.24 -7.56
CA ASP A 49 7.86 16.99 -6.17
C ASP A 49 7.04 17.91 -5.24
N LEU A 50 6.81 17.48 -4.00
CA LEU A 50 6.08 18.26 -3.00
C LEU A 50 6.71 19.63 -2.70
N PHE A 51 8.02 19.76 -2.93
CA PHE A 51 8.77 21.00 -2.69
C PHE A 51 8.96 21.87 -3.96
N ASP A 52 8.42 21.47 -5.11
CA ASP A 52 8.48 22.22 -6.36
C ASP A 52 7.21 23.07 -6.57
N SER A 53 7.05 24.13 -5.78
CA SER A 53 5.86 24.98 -5.81
C SER A 53 5.65 25.73 -7.13
N GLU A 54 6.73 26.01 -7.84
CA GLU A 54 6.71 26.73 -9.11
C GLU A 54 6.54 25.79 -10.32
N GLY A 55 6.69 24.47 -10.11
CA GLY A 55 6.57 23.46 -11.16
C GLY A 55 7.72 23.51 -12.17
N ASP A 56 8.91 23.90 -11.73
CA ASP A 56 10.09 24.08 -12.58
C ASP A 56 10.76 22.75 -12.95
N PHE A 57 10.48 21.68 -12.20
CA PHE A 57 11.14 20.39 -12.32
C PHE A 57 10.13 19.26 -12.59
N PRO A 58 9.53 19.21 -13.80
CA PRO A 58 8.60 18.17 -14.17
C PRO A 58 9.27 16.79 -14.21
N ILE A 59 8.61 15.80 -13.60
CA ILE A 59 9.07 14.40 -13.55
C ILE A 59 8.10 13.56 -14.39
N GLU A 60 8.64 12.86 -15.39
CA GLU A 60 7.85 11.90 -16.19
C GLU A 60 7.43 10.71 -15.32
N CYS A 61 6.17 10.27 -15.48
CA CYS A 61 5.58 9.22 -14.66
C CYS A 61 4.56 8.37 -15.45
N MET A 62 4.11 7.27 -14.84
CA MET A 62 3.01 6.47 -15.38
C MET A 62 1.69 7.19 -15.15
N LEU A 63 0.71 6.92 -16.00
CA LEU A 63 -0.69 7.21 -15.73
C LEU A 63 -1.41 5.93 -15.32
N VAL A 64 -1.98 5.91 -14.12
CA VAL A 64 -2.68 4.75 -13.56
C VAL A 64 -4.12 5.09 -13.19
N LYS A 65 -5.01 4.10 -13.23
CA LYS A 65 -6.41 4.23 -12.84
C LYS A 65 -6.91 2.96 -12.17
N GLU A 66 -7.54 3.05 -11.01
CA GLU A 66 -8.16 1.88 -10.39
C GLU A 66 -9.54 1.59 -11.00
N GLN A 67 -9.95 0.32 -11.00
CA GLN A 67 -11.27 -0.05 -11.48
C GLN A 67 -12.38 0.64 -10.67
N GLY A 68 -13.24 1.39 -11.35
CA GLY A 68 -14.29 2.20 -10.74
C GLY A 68 -13.94 3.68 -10.59
N GLU A 69 -12.70 4.08 -10.88
CA GLU A 69 -12.31 5.48 -11.05
C GLU A 69 -12.50 5.91 -12.51
N ASP A 70 -12.84 7.18 -12.72
CA ASP A 70 -13.09 7.74 -14.05
C ASP A 70 -11.80 8.26 -14.71
N GLU A 71 -10.91 8.83 -13.91
CA GLU A 71 -9.72 9.56 -14.38
C GLU A 71 -8.41 8.83 -14.06
N TYR A 72 -7.44 8.97 -14.97
CA TYR A 72 -6.07 8.54 -14.71
C TYR A 72 -5.35 9.55 -13.83
N ARG A 73 -4.52 9.05 -12.92
CA ARG A 73 -3.66 9.86 -12.06
C ARG A 73 -2.19 9.51 -12.28
N PRO A 74 -1.28 10.49 -12.09
CA PRO A 74 0.15 10.23 -12.17
C PRO A 74 0.60 9.30 -11.03
N LEU A 75 1.52 8.39 -11.35
CA LEU A 75 2.24 7.55 -10.39
C LEU A 75 3.67 7.37 -10.88
N ALA A 76 4.65 7.61 -10.00
CA ALA A 76 6.07 7.41 -10.33
C ALA A 76 6.31 6.02 -10.93
N PHE A 77 7.29 5.87 -11.83
CA PHE A 77 7.58 4.59 -12.50
C PHE A 77 7.87 3.42 -11.54
N CYS A 78 8.39 3.71 -10.35
CA CYS A 78 8.63 2.73 -9.28
C CYS A 78 7.46 2.61 -8.27
N GLY A 79 6.33 3.27 -8.52
CA GLY A 79 5.21 3.37 -7.58
C GLY A 79 4.42 2.07 -7.37
N ILE A 80 4.64 1.06 -8.20
CA ILE A 80 4.11 -0.30 -8.04
C ILE A 80 5.30 -1.25 -7.90
N GLN A 81 5.51 -1.76 -6.69
CA GLN A 81 6.62 -2.67 -6.44
C GLN A 81 6.47 -3.94 -7.28
N GLY A 82 7.56 -4.34 -7.97
CA GLY A 82 7.60 -5.53 -8.83
C GLY A 82 6.95 -5.36 -10.21
N PHE A 83 6.54 -4.15 -10.60
CA PHE A 83 6.08 -3.83 -11.94
C PHE A 83 7.11 -2.94 -12.66
N GLU A 84 7.42 -3.27 -13.92
CA GLU A 84 8.25 -2.47 -14.79
C GLU A 84 7.39 -1.96 -15.95
N TYR A 85 7.33 -0.64 -16.09
CA TYR A 85 6.55 0.01 -17.13
C TYR A 85 7.33 0.10 -18.44
N GLU A 86 6.65 -0.17 -19.55
CA GLU A 86 7.17 0.09 -20.90
C GLU A 86 6.23 1.04 -21.63
N LYS A 87 6.78 2.15 -22.13
CA LYS A 87 6.05 3.16 -22.90
C LYS A 87 5.45 2.56 -24.18
N GLY A 88 4.25 2.98 -24.53
CA GLY A 88 3.51 2.45 -25.68
C GLY A 88 2.73 1.16 -25.39
N TYR A 89 2.72 0.68 -24.14
CA TYR A 89 1.92 -0.46 -23.72
C TYR A 89 0.85 -0.08 -22.70
N GLU A 90 -0.35 -0.59 -22.91
CA GLU A 90 -1.40 -0.60 -21.89
C GLU A 90 -1.33 -1.88 -21.06
N TYR A 91 -1.67 -1.77 -19.78
CA TYR A 91 -1.68 -2.90 -18.86
C TYR A 91 -2.96 -2.96 -18.04
N ASP A 92 -3.46 -4.17 -17.85
CA ASP A 92 -4.42 -4.51 -16.81
C ASP A 92 -3.66 -5.30 -15.73
N LEU A 93 -3.60 -4.78 -14.51
CA LEU A 93 -2.84 -5.36 -13.41
C LEU A 93 -3.77 -5.80 -12.27
N ARG A 94 -3.39 -6.88 -11.60
CA ARG A 94 -3.84 -7.14 -10.22
C ARG A 94 -2.75 -6.66 -9.27
N VAL A 95 -3.11 -5.77 -8.36
CA VAL A 95 -2.19 -5.18 -7.39
C VAL A 95 -2.78 -5.27 -5.99
N ASN A 96 -1.93 -5.55 -5.00
CA ASN A 96 -2.28 -5.35 -3.61
C ASN A 96 -2.11 -3.87 -3.28
N LYS A 97 -3.23 -3.19 -3.00
CA LYS A 97 -3.26 -1.82 -2.49
C LYS A 97 -3.34 -1.88 -0.97
N THR A 98 -2.30 -1.38 -0.32
CA THR A 98 -2.25 -1.24 1.14
C THR A 98 -2.49 0.21 1.50
N THR A 99 -3.56 0.49 2.23
CA THR A 99 -3.77 1.77 2.90
C THR A 99 -3.06 1.75 4.25
N LEU A 100 -2.09 2.64 4.41
CA LEU A 100 -1.29 2.74 5.62
C LEU A 100 -2.08 3.39 6.75
N ALA A 101 -2.07 2.77 7.93
CA ALA A 101 -2.63 3.36 9.14
C ALA A 101 -1.80 4.57 9.62
N ASN A 102 -0.47 4.49 9.44
CA ASN A 102 0.49 5.51 9.83
C ASN A 102 1.37 5.87 8.62
N PRO A 103 0.87 6.70 7.68
CA PRO A 103 1.62 7.08 6.49
C PRO A 103 2.79 8.03 6.82
N PRO A 104 3.84 8.06 5.98
CA PRO A 104 4.88 9.09 6.06
C PRO A 104 4.28 10.49 5.83
N ALA A 105 4.87 11.52 6.45
CA ALA A 105 4.35 12.89 6.41
C ALA A 105 4.37 13.51 4.99
N ASP A 106 5.32 13.09 4.17
CA ASP A 106 5.63 13.58 2.83
C ASP A 106 5.40 12.51 1.75
N GLY A 107 4.69 11.43 2.07
CA GLY A 107 4.47 10.32 1.14
C GLY A 107 3.02 9.91 1.02
N SER A 108 2.78 9.02 0.05
CA SER A 108 1.44 8.50 -0.20
C SER A 108 0.94 7.66 0.98
N ILE A 109 -0.37 7.75 1.24
CA ILE A 109 -1.07 6.84 2.15
C ILE A 109 -1.23 5.44 1.57
N TYR A 110 -0.88 5.23 0.30
CA TYR A 110 -1.03 3.98 -0.42
C TYR A 110 0.32 3.36 -0.77
N LYS A 111 0.43 2.04 -0.63
CA LYS A 111 1.47 1.23 -1.24
C LYS A 111 0.86 0.25 -2.22
N TYR A 112 1.53 0.04 -3.35
CA TYR A 112 1.10 -0.91 -4.38
C TYR A 112 2.18 -1.97 -4.59
N GLN A 113 1.76 -3.23 -4.60
CA GLN A 113 2.60 -4.37 -4.92
C GLN A 113 1.94 -5.16 -6.05
N LEU A 114 2.68 -5.42 -7.12
CA LEU A 114 2.20 -6.24 -8.23
C LEU A 114 1.91 -7.66 -7.72
N VAL A 115 0.71 -8.15 -8.03
CA VAL A 115 0.35 -9.57 -7.87
C VAL A 115 0.57 -10.30 -9.19
N ARG A 116 0.00 -9.77 -10.29
CA ARG A 116 0.18 -10.31 -11.65
C ARG A 116 -0.23 -9.30 -12.72
N VAL A 117 0.38 -9.42 -13.90
CA VAL A 117 -0.11 -8.79 -15.13
C VAL A 117 -1.25 -9.65 -15.67
N VAL A 118 -2.43 -9.06 -15.84
CA VAL A 118 -3.60 -9.72 -16.45
C VAL A 118 -3.53 -9.59 -17.96
N GLU A 119 -3.23 -8.40 -18.45
CA GLU A 119 -3.08 -8.12 -19.86
C GLU A 119 -1.95 -7.10 -20.07
N LYS A 120 -1.23 -7.25 -21.19
CA LYS A 120 -0.28 -6.27 -21.74
C LYS A 120 -0.57 -6.14 -23.23
N ARG A 121 -0.89 -4.94 -23.69
CA ARG A 121 -1.19 -4.66 -25.10
C ARG A 121 -0.31 -3.55 -25.64
N GLN A 122 0.33 -3.78 -26.77
CA GLN A 122 1.03 -2.72 -27.49
C GLN A 122 -0.01 -1.83 -28.18
N VAL A 123 0.08 -0.52 -27.95
CA VAL A 123 -0.71 0.44 -28.73
C VAL A 123 0.04 0.66 -30.03
N GLY A 124 -0.55 0.17 -31.13
CA GLY A 124 -0.03 0.37 -32.48
C GLY A 124 0.05 1.86 -32.81
N ASN A 125 1.08 2.24 -33.55
CA ASN A 125 1.33 3.63 -33.92
C ASN A 125 0.11 4.17 -34.72
N PRO A 126 -0.51 5.30 -34.35
CA PRO A 126 -1.62 5.89 -35.12
C PRO A 126 -1.27 6.24 -36.58
N ASN A 127 0.02 6.22 -36.93
CA ASN A 127 0.55 6.63 -38.23
C ASN A 127 0.91 5.47 -39.17
N GLU A 128 0.58 4.21 -38.84
CA GLU A 128 0.82 3.05 -39.74
C GLU A 128 -0.44 2.58 -40.48
N ALA A 129 -1.52 3.36 -40.43
CA ALA A 129 -2.76 3.09 -41.15
C ALA A 129 -2.99 4.06 -42.31
N GLU A 130 -1.96 4.40 -43.11
CA GLU A 130 -2.12 4.97 -44.47
C GLU A 130 -1.00 4.53 -45.43
#